data_AF-A0A3B8S1G8-F1
#
_entry.id   AF-A0A3B8S1G8-F1
#
_cell.length_a   1.000
_cell.length_b   1.000
_cell.length_c   1.000
_cell.angle_alpha   90.00
_cell.angle_beta   90.00
_cell.angle_gamma   90.00
#
_symmetry.space_group_name_H-M   'P 1'
#
loop_
_entity.id
_entity.type
_entity.pdbx_description
1 polymer ?
#
loop_
_entity_poly.entity_id
_entity_poly.type
_entity_poly.pdbx_seq_one_letter_code
_entity_poly.pdbx_strand_id
1 'polypeptide(L)'
;MIKDFRFLVTVCSILVTIACTGGNSLAQTIVNPDSALQTILINLEGTSLSLSQAQQYALENSTSVKQAEAVYLASLGTLRRERGTFDPEFFLSFNYEDQKIPSASFFAGAPVLSTQQTETKTGLRLNLPIGTKLELSLNSTKLKTNSQFAFLNPEYDAFGFISLRQPLLSGFTSSARRDLNQAELIVESSKAQYDQEVLRANSKIEQAYWNLYMAERNYAVQKLTLERAEAVLKVAQLREKVGLVGPNQVANARTFWAQQKLLLIDRDEQLDAQSDQVAVLTGRRPEKGNSKFLTVDEPPSNFPIVPLEELIEQTLNSNLEIQAAQKNIEAANVLVDAATWQALPQVDFVGGLTSSGLGGTSQNVIFGGDTLRSSTSGSIGDVLSQVFKRKFSGWSVGVEISLPIGLRKGLGEKDRLEAGSLNAKQGYIELSRLLEQQVRTSYRELLHGNERLKASRDGVDAAQEQVRIGMIEFQNRRLSAFELVRLSEDFAVAQLRYSDALVKTVKAAAELKQLTSGYYPSRELQ
;
A
#
# COMPACT_ATOMS: atom_id res chain seq x y z
N MET A 1 17.19 -50.38 -51.85
CA MET A 1 15.90 -50.36 -52.60
C MET A 1 15.35 -48.93 -52.48
N ILE A 2 15.06 -48.19 -53.55
CA ILE A 2 14.04 -48.43 -54.61
C ILE A 2 12.63 -48.18 -54.01
N LYS A 3 11.79 -47.24 -54.50
CA LYS A 3 11.96 -46.26 -55.60
C LYS A 3 11.02 -45.05 -55.50
N ASP A 4 11.24 -44.09 -56.40
CA ASP A 4 10.46 -42.87 -56.70
C ASP A 4 8.98 -43.09 -57.11
N PHE A 5 8.16 -42.03 -57.01
CA PHE A 5 7.36 -41.36 -58.08
C PHE A 5 6.54 -40.21 -57.42
N ARG A 6 6.51 -38.91 -57.80
CA ARG A 6 6.47 -38.11 -59.05
C ARG A 6 5.12 -38.01 -59.78
N PHE A 7 4.52 -36.80 -59.78
CA PHE A 7 4.02 -35.99 -60.94
C PHE A 7 3.54 -34.61 -60.38
N LEU A 8 4.17 -33.45 -60.69
CA LEU A 8 4.03 -32.53 -61.86
C LEU A 8 2.67 -31.81 -61.97
N VAL A 9 2.59 -30.46 -61.84
CA VAL A 9 2.46 -29.38 -62.88
C VAL A 9 2.08 -28.08 -62.11
N THR A 10 2.41 -26.79 -62.37
CA THR A 10 3.33 -25.96 -63.23
C THR A 10 4.08 -24.96 -62.29
N VAL A 11 5.06 -24.09 -62.62
CA VAL A 11 5.68 -23.49 -63.83
C VAL A 11 5.13 -22.12 -64.32
N CYS A 12 5.62 -21.01 -63.70
CA CYS A 12 5.92 -19.67 -64.28
C CYS A 12 6.84 -18.93 -63.26
N SER A 13 8.09 -18.50 -63.52
CA SER A 13 8.63 -17.59 -64.56
C SER A 13 8.10 -16.16 -64.37
N ILE A 14 8.93 -15.10 -64.30
CA ILE A 14 10.12 -14.76 -65.12
C ILE A 14 11.28 -14.17 -64.28
N LEU A 15 12.52 -14.31 -64.75
CA LEU A 15 13.73 -13.64 -64.25
C LEU A 15 14.57 -13.20 -65.47
N VAL A 16 14.95 -11.92 -65.56
CA VAL A 16 15.78 -11.39 -66.66
C VAL A 16 16.90 -10.49 -66.12
N THR A 17 18.12 -10.76 -66.56
CA THR A 17 19.32 -9.94 -66.31
C THR A 17 19.87 -9.40 -67.62
N ILE A 18 20.15 -8.10 -67.68
CA ILE A 18 21.00 -7.46 -68.70
C ILE A 18 21.97 -6.50 -67.97
N ALA A 19 23.20 -6.37 -68.47
CA ALA A 19 24.27 -5.63 -67.80
C ALA A 19 24.84 -4.48 -68.66
N CYS A 20 25.57 -3.59 -68.00
CA CYS A 20 26.49 -2.58 -68.55
C CYS A 20 25.91 -1.47 -69.45
N THR A 21 25.94 -0.24 -68.94
CA THR A 21 26.97 0.75 -69.32
C THR A 21 27.02 1.89 -68.30
N GLY A 22 28.11 2.67 -68.28
CA GLY A 22 28.45 3.56 -67.17
C GLY A 22 27.62 4.84 -67.04
N GLY A 23 27.44 5.30 -65.80
CA GLY A 23 26.85 6.59 -65.47
C GLY A 23 27.01 6.88 -63.97
N ASN A 24 27.97 7.75 -63.62
CA ASN A 24 28.15 8.18 -62.23
C ASN A 24 27.04 9.14 -61.82
N SER A 25 26.07 8.66 -61.03
CA SER A 25 25.22 9.52 -60.21
C SER A 25 25.08 8.92 -58.81
N LEU A 26 25.56 9.66 -57.81
CA LEU A 26 25.19 9.42 -56.42
C LEU A 26 23.73 9.85 -56.26
N ALA A 27 22.81 8.92 -56.53
CA ALA A 27 21.39 9.08 -56.26
C ALA A 27 21.18 9.13 -54.74
N GLN A 28 21.35 10.33 -54.16
CA GLN A 28 20.90 10.61 -52.81
C GLN A 28 19.38 10.39 -52.77
N THR A 29 18.94 9.26 -52.23
CA THR A 29 17.54 9.03 -51.88
C THR A 29 17.11 10.18 -50.97
N ILE A 30 16.18 11.00 -51.46
CA ILE A 30 15.62 12.11 -50.69
C ILE A 30 14.75 11.50 -49.59
N VAL A 31 15.35 11.25 -48.42
CA VAL A 31 14.65 10.72 -47.26
C VAL A 31 13.63 11.77 -46.82
N ASN A 32 12.35 11.42 -46.82
CA ASN A 32 11.32 12.26 -46.20
C ASN A 32 11.68 12.42 -44.71
N PRO A 33 11.76 13.64 -44.12
CA PRO A 33 12.19 13.80 -42.73
C PRO A 33 11.40 12.98 -41.70
N ASP A 34 10.09 12.74 -41.92
CA ASP A 34 9.32 11.78 -41.12
C ASP A 34 10.01 10.41 -41.05
N SER A 35 10.40 9.88 -42.22
CA SER A 35 11.12 8.62 -42.34
C SER A 35 12.52 8.67 -41.73
N ALA A 36 13.19 9.82 -41.67
CA ALA A 36 14.50 9.94 -41.04
C ALA A 36 14.41 9.78 -39.51
N LEU A 37 13.51 10.53 -38.86
CA LEU A 37 13.29 10.44 -37.40
C LEU A 37 12.73 9.06 -37.04
N GLN A 38 11.76 8.55 -37.80
CA GLN A 38 11.18 7.23 -37.59
C GLN A 38 12.19 6.09 -37.81
N THR A 39 13.13 6.21 -38.76
CA THR A 39 14.23 5.25 -38.92
C THR A 39 15.16 5.27 -37.71
N ILE A 40 15.43 6.43 -37.11
CA ILE A 40 16.27 6.48 -35.89
C ILE A 40 15.57 5.79 -34.71
N LEU A 41 14.26 6.01 -34.52
CA LEU A 41 13.49 5.36 -33.45
C LEU A 41 13.39 3.83 -33.64
N ILE A 42 13.12 3.35 -34.85
CA ILE A 42 13.01 1.91 -35.16
C ILE A 42 14.36 1.18 -34.97
N ASN A 43 15.49 1.87 -35.15
CA ASN A 43 16.83 1.31 -34.96
C ASN A 43 17.42 1.60 -33.56
N LEU A 44 16.58 1.82 -32.55
CA LEU A 44 17.01 1.82 -31.15
C LEU A 44 17.14 0.36 -30.64
N GLU A 45 18.29 0.03 -30.06
CA GLU A 45 18.51 -1.28 -29.43
C GLU A 45 17.99 -1.25 -27.99
N GLY A 46 17.02 -2.11 -27.67
CA GLY A 46 16.40 -2.14 -26.35
C GLY A 46 15.24 -3.13 -26.23
N THR A 47 14.68 -3.23 -25.03
CA THR A 47 13.56 -4.13 -24.71
C THR A 47 12.24 -3.40 -24.90
N SER A 48 11.47 -3.79 -25.92
CA SER A 48 10.13 -3.23 -26.18
C SER A 48 9.17 -3.50 -25.02
N LEU A 49 8.50 -2.46 -24.52
CA LEU A 49 7.55 -2.52 -23.42
C LEU A 49 6.31 -1.68 -23.76
N SER A 50 5.11 -2.22 -23.57
CA SER A 50 3.87 -1.44 -23.63
C SER A 50 3.48 -0.89 -22.27
N LEU A 51 2.67 0.18 -22.24
CA LEU A 51 2.15 0.80 -21.02
C LEU A 51 1.36 -0.20 -20.17
N SER A 52 0.55 -1.06 -20.81
CA SER A 52 -0.22 -2.09 -20.11
C SER A 52 0.68 -3.13 -19.43
N GLN A 53 1.77 -3.56 -20.09
CA GLN A 53 2.77 -4.44 -19.49
C GLN A 53 3.52 -3.73 -18.36
N ALA A 54 3.89 -2.45 -18.54
CA ALA A 54 4.55 -1.65 -17.51
C ALA A 54 3.66 -1.51 -16.27
N GLN A 55 2.37 -1.21 -16.43
CA GLN A 55 1.38 -1.16 -15.36
C GLN A 55 1.23 -2.50 -14.66
N GLN A 56 1.07 -3.61 -15.39
CA GLN A 56 1.01 -4.96 -14.79
C GLN A 56 2.26 -5.26 -13.96
N TYR A 57 3.46 -5.06 -14.51
CA TYR A 57 4.71 -5.36 -13.81
C TYR A 57 4.94 -4.43 -12.61
N ALA A 58 4.49 -3.17 -12.68
CA ALA A 58 4.52 -2.24 -11.55
C ALA A 58 3.56 -2.67 -10.44
N LEU A 59 2.34 -3.13 -10.75
CA LEU A 59 1.43 -3.66 -9.73
C LEU A 59 1.94 -4.98 -9.12
N GLU A 60 2.50 -5.88 -9.94
CA GLU A 60 3.10 -7.14 -9.48
C GLU A 60 4.29 -6.91 -8.52
N ASN A 61 5.07 -5.83 -8.70
CA ASN A 61 6.34 -5.63 -8.00
C ASN A 61 6.43 -4.40 -7.09
N SER A 62 5.49 -3.47 -7.14
CA SER A 62 5.55 -2.21 -6.37
C SER A 62 5.73 -2.45 -4.88
N THR A 63 6.79 -1.87 -4.33
CA THR A 63 7.10 -1.92 -2.91
C THR A 63 6.14 -1.07 -2.07
N SER A 64 5.57 0.02 -2.61
CA SER A 64 4.59 0.83 -1.86
C SER A 64 3.24 0.12 -1.73
N VAL A 65 2.78 -0.52 -2.81
CA VAL A 65 1.54 -1.34 -2.80
C VAL A 65 1.67 -2.50 -1.82
N LYS A 66 2.81 -3.22 -1.82
CA LYS A 66 3.08 -4.32 -0.88
C LYS A 66 3.26 -3.86 0.58
N GLN A 67 3.77 -2.64 0.80
CA GLN A 67 3.81 -2.03 2.13
C GLN A 67 2.40 -1.67 2.62
N ALA A 68 1.55 -1.09 1.76
CA ALA A 68 0.17 -0.79 2.09
C ALA A 68 -0.67 -2.07 2.31
N GLU A 69 -0.44 -3.12 1.53
CA GLU A 69 -1.03 -4.45 1.73
C GLU A 69 -0.66 -5.01 3.11
N ALA A 70 0.62 -4.94 3.50
CA ALA A 70 1.08 -5.38 4.80
C ALA A 70 0.45 -4.57 5.96
N VAL A 71 0.22 -3.26 5.79
CA VAL A 71 -0.51 -2.43 6.76
C VAL A 71 -1.99 -2.84 6.85
N TYR A 72 -2.65 -3.09 5.72
CA TYR A 72 -4.02 -3.57 5.69
C TYR A 72 -4.16 -4.96 6.36
N LEU A 73 -3.27 -5.91 6.06
CA LEU A 73 -3.21 -7.21 6.71
C LEU A 73 -2.92 -7.10 8.22
N ALA A 74 -2.10 -6.14 8.65
CA ALA A 74 -1.85 -5.86 10.07
C ALA A 74 -3.08 -5.25 10.77
N SER A 75 -3.88 -4.41 10.09
CA SER A 75 -5.15 -3.91 10.62
C SER A 75 -6.20 -5.03 10.76
N LEU A 76 -6.29 -5.95 9.79
CA LEU A 76 -7.11 -7.17 9.89
C LEU A 76 -6.66 -8.09 11.04
N GLY A 77 -5.35 -8.24 11.25
CA GLY A 77 -4.78 -8.94 12.41
C GLY A 77 -5.14 -8.25 13.74
N THR A 78 -5.15 -6.92 13.76
CA THR A 78 -5.57 -6.12 14.93
C THR A 78 -7.05 -6.28 15.23
N LEU A 79 -7.91 -6.22 14.20
CA LEU A 79 -9.35 -6.51 14.32
C LEU A 79 -9.60 -7.92 14.86
N ARG A 80 -8.85 -8.92 14.38
CA ARG A 80 -8.94 -10.29 14.92
C ARG A 80 -8.51 -10.35 16.40
N ARG A 81 -7.47 -9.62 16.80
CA ARG A 81 -7.05 -9.52 18.20
C ARG A 81 -8.13 -8.89 19.09
N GLU A 82 -8.76 -7.80 18.67
CA GLU A 82 -9.81 -7.15 19.46
C GLU A 82 -11.12 -7.95 19.50
N ARG A 83 -11.42 -8.77 18.49
CA ARG A 83 -12.49 -9.76 18.58
C ARG A 83 -12.17 -10.85 19.61
N GLY A 84 -10.91 -11.28 19.68
CA GLY A 84 -10.43 -12.26 20.67
C GLY A 84 -10.58 -11.82 22.13
N THR A 85 -10.71 -10.52 22.42
CA THR A 85 -11.04 -9.99 23.76
C THR A 85 -12.39 -10.51 24.29
N PHE A 86 -13.28 -10.96 23.39
CA PHE A 86 -14.62 -11.50 23.68
C PHE A 86 -14.71 -13.03 23.48
N ASP A 87 -13.62 -13.71 23.16
CA ASP A 87 -13.59 -15.18 23.09
C ASP A 87 -13.58 -15.80 24.52
N PRO A 88 -14.10 -17.03 24.71
CA PRO A 88 -14.09 -17.69 26.00
C PRO A 88 -12.69 -18.22 26.38
N GLU A 89 -12.10 -17.68 27.45
CA GLU A 89 -10.83 -18.14 28.03
C GLU A 89 -11.06 -19.37 28.91
N PHE A 90 -10.53 -20.53 28.51
CA PHE A 90 -10.33 -21.64 29.44
C PHE A 90 -9.03 -21.45 30.23
N PHE A 91 -9.12 -21.57 31.55
CA PHE A 91 -7.95 -21.55 32.43
C PHE A 91 -7.85 -22.80 33.30
N LEU A 92 -6.60 -23.21 33.55
CA LEU A 92 -6.22 -24.25 34.49
C LEU A 92 -4.94 -23.82 35.20
N SER A 93 -5.00 -23.72 36.52
CA SER A 93 -3.87 -23.44 37.39
C SER A 93 -3.75 -24.54 38.44
N PHE A 94 -2.61 -25.21 38.47
CA PHE A 94 -2.24 -26.21 39.46
C PHE A 94 -1.10 -25.66 40.32
N ASN A 95 -1.26 -25.69 41.64
CA ASN A 95 -0.25 -25.26 42.60
C ASN A 95 0.01 -26.39 43.61
N TYR A 96 1.27 -26.58 44.00
CA TYR A 96 1.67 -27.48 45.07
C TYR A 96 2.63 -26.77 46.00
N GLU A 97 2.26 -26.66 47.27
CA GLU A 97 3.06 -26.06 48.33
C GLU A 97 3.31 -27.08 49.45
N ASP A 98 4.56 -27.21 49.90
CA ASP A 98 4.96 -27.97 51.09
C ASP A 98 5.63 -26.99 52.05
N GLN A 99 4.87 -26.55 53.04
CA GLN A 99 5.26 -25.49 53.98
C GLN A 99 5.53 -26.10 55.36
N LYS A 100 6.63 -25.67 56.00
CA LYS A 100 7.06 -26.19 57.30
C LYS A 100 7.35 -25.04 58.26
N ILE A 101 6.38 -24.75 59.13
CA ILE A 101 6.43 -23.64 60.09
C ILE A 101 6.74 -24.20 61.50
N PRO A 102 7.84 -23.79 62.16
CA PRO A 102 8.05 -24.12 63.57
C PRO A 102 7.01 -23.40 64.44
N SER A 103 6.36 -24.11 65.36
CA SER A 103 5.31 -23.56 66.22
C SER A 103 5.61 -23.77 67.69
N ALA A 104 5.55 -22.68 68.46
CA ALA A 104 5.57 -22.72 69.92
C ALA A 104 4.18 -22.94 70.55
N SER A 105 3.10 -22.92 69.75
CA SER A 105 1.73 -23.10 70.24
C SER A 105 1.39 -24.59 70.34
N PHE A 106 1.02 -25.05 71.53
CA PHE A 106 0.49 -26.39 71.77
C PHE A 106 -0.68 -26.72 70.82
N PHE A 107 -1.59 -25.76 70.61
CA PHE A 107 -2.77 -25.90 69.74
C PHE A 107 -2.46 -26.03 68.24
N ALA A 108 -1.20 -25.87 67.80
CA ALA A 108 -0.81 -26.22 66.44
C ALA A 108 -0.77 -27.73 66.20
N GLY A 109 -0.72 -28.56 67.26
CA GLY A 109 -0.74 -30.02 67.18
C GLY A 109 0.53 -30.67 66.62
N ALA A 110 1.58 -29.89 66.35
CA ALA A 110 2.92 -30.36 65.99
C ALA A 110 3.97 -29.27 66.32
N PRO A 111 5.18 -29.62 66.83
CA PRO A 111 6.25 -28.64 67.10
C PRO A 111 6.81 -27.97 65.82
N VAL A 112 6.75 -28.69 64.70
CA VAL A 112 6.90 -28.12 63.36
C VAL A 112 5.67 -28.53 62.58
N LEU A 113 4.81 -27.57 62.28
CA LEU A 113 3.61 -27.76 61.48
C LEU A 113 4.03 -27.92 60.01
N SER A 114 3.73 -29.07 59.43
CA SER A 114 4.01 -29.40 58.03
C SER A 114 2.69 -29.49 57.28
N THR A 115 2.44 -28.55 56.38
CA THR A 115 1.24 -28.49 55.54
C THR A 115 1.62 -28.76 54.07
N GLN A 116 0.97 -29.74 53.45
CA GLN A 116 1.08 -30.00 52.01
C GLN A 116 -0.25 -29.62 51.36
N GLN A 117 -0.26 -28.55 50.58
CA GLN A 117 -1.44 -28.00 49.92
C GLN A 117 -1.31 -28.23 48.42
N THR A 118 -2.31 -28.88 47.83
CA THR A 118 -2.43 -29.03 46.37
C THR A 118 -3.69 -28.31 45.91
N GLU A 119 -3.54 -27.22 45.18
CA GLU A 119 -4.65 -26.45 44.63
C GLU A 119 -4.81 -26.75 43.16
N THR A 120 -6.05 -26.93 42.71
CA THR A 120 -6.41 -27.05 41.31
C THR A 120 -7.59 -26.12 41.07
N LYS A 121 -7.34 -25.01 40.40
CA LYS A 121 -8.36 -24.05 39.97
C LYS A 121 -8.52 -24.13 38.46
N THR A 122 -9.74 -24.35 37.98
CA THR A 122 -10.06 -24.44 36.55
C THR A 122 -11.39 -23.76 36.26
N GLY A 123 -11.58 -23.27 35.03
CA GLY A 123 -12.81 -22.59 34.67
C GLY A 123 -12.82 -22.02 33.25
N LEU A 124 -13.91 -21.29 32.99
CA LEU A 124 -14.16 -20.53 31.77
C LEU A 124 -14.45 -19.07 32.14
N ARG A 125 -13.77 -18.12 31.51
CA ARG A 125 -14.11 -16.69 31.54
C ARG A 125 -14.63 -16.24 30.19
N LEU A 126 -15.56 -15.30 30.19
CA LEU A 126 -16.11 -14.68 28.98
C LEU A 126 -16.39 -13.20 29.25
N ASN A 127 -15.86 -12.33 28.39
CA ASN A 127 -16.27 -10.93 28.32
C ASN A 127 -17.34 -10.79 27.23
N LEU A 128 -18.48 -10.16 27.53
CA LEU A 128 -19.50 -9.86 26.53
C LEU A 128 -19.28 -8.46 25.93
N PRO A 129 -19.66 -8.20 24.66
CA PRO A 129 -19.51 -6.89 24.01
C PRO A 129 -20.21 -5.71 24.72
N ILE A 130 -21.13 -5.98 25.65
CA ILE A 130 -21.81 -4.99 26.50
C ILE A 130 -21.07 -4.68 27.81
N GLY A 131 -19.87 -5.23 28.01
CA GLY A 131 -19.00 -5.02 29.18
C GLY A 131 -19.13 -6.06 30.29
N THR A 132 -20.12 -6.97 30.20
CA THR A 132 -20.31 -8.03 31.19
C THR A 132 -19.10 -8.94 31.27
N LYS A 133 -18.71 -9.34 32.49
CA LYS A 133 -17.76 -10.41 32.75
C LYS A 133 -18.49 -11.58 33.40
N LEU A 134 -18.32 -12.77 32.83
CA LEU A 134 -18.80 -14.04 33.33
C LEU A 134 -17.60 -14.93 33.67
N GLU A 135 -17.56 -15.49 34.87
CA GLU A 135 -16.58 -16.53 35.25
C GLU A 135 -17.31 -17.72 35.86
N LEU A 136 -17.19 -18.89 35.22
CA LEU A 136 -17.50 -20.19 35.80
C LEU A 136 -16.17 -20.78 36.27
N SER A 137 -15.99 -21.06 37.56
CA SER A 137 -14.80 -21.78 38.04
C SER A 137 -15.11 -22.81 39.10
N LEU A 138 -14.19 -23.78 39.17
CA LEU A 138 -14.09 -24.81 40.18
C LEU A 138 -12.68 -24.72 40.78
N ASN A 139 -12.62 -24.34 42.04
CA ASN A 139 -11.41 -24.45 42.84
C ASN A 139 -11.50 -25.76 43.64
N SER A 140 -10.41 -26.50 43.76
CA SER A 140 -10.30 -27.61 44.70
C SER A 140 -8.96 -27.56 45.40
N THR A 141 -8.99 -27.72 46.72
CA THR A 141 -7.81 -27.70 47.58
C THR A 141 -7.74 -29.01 48.33
N LYS A 142 -6.62 -29.70 48.19
CA LYS A 142 -6.26 -30.88 48.98
C LYS A 142 -5.24 -30.45 50.02
N LEU A 143 -5.63 -30.45 51.29
CA LEU A 143 -4.72 -30.19 52.39
C LEU A 143 -4.33 -31.51 53.07
N LYS A 144 -3.04 -31.69 53.31
CA LYS A 144 -2.55 -32.61 54.36
C LYS A 144 -1.85 -31.78 55.42
N THR A 145 -1.90 -32.26 56.65
CA THR A 145 -1.16 -31.68 57.77
C THR A 145 -0.59 -32.78 58.66
N ASN A 146 0.42 -32.47 59.47
CA ASN A 146 0.87 -33.34 60.56
C ASN A 146 0.26 -32.95 61.94
N SER A 147 -0.65 -31.98 61.98
CA SER A 147 -1.31 -31.55 63.22
C SER A 147 -2.18 -32.64 63.82
N GLN A 148 -1.98 -32.93 65.11
CA GLN A 148 -2.79 -33.87 65.90
C GLN A 148 -4.25 -33.42 66.11
N PHE A 149 -4.60 -32.17 65.79
CA PHE A 149 -5.96 -31.62 65.89
C PHE A 149 -6.72 -31.60 64.55
N ALA A 150 -6.16 -32.19 63.49
CA ALA A 150 -6.79 -32.27 62.18
C ALA A 150 -7.86 -33.38 62.13
N PHE A 151 -9.13 -32.99 62.19
CA PHE A 151 -10.27 -33.91 62.10
C PHE A 151 -10.41 -34.60 60.73
N LEU A 152 -9.91 -33.98 59.66
CA LEU A 152 -9.86 -34.51 58.30
C LEU A 152 -8.41 -34.43 57.82
N ASN A 153 -7.81 -35.53 57.39
CA ASN A 153 -6.44 -35.54 56.86
C ASN A 153 -6.16 -36.81 56.03
N PRO A 154 -5.98 -36.73 54.70
CA PRO A 154 -6.11 -35.53 53.89
C PRO A 154 -7.54 -34.96 53.97
N GLU A 155 -7.61 -33.64 53.97
CA GLU A 155 -8.82 -32.83 53.81
C GLU A 155 -8.96 -32.45 52.32
N TYR A 156 -10.19 -32.43 51.84
CA TYR A 156 -10.55 -32.11 50.46
C TYR A 156 -11.66 -31.06 50.46
N ASP A 157 -11.30 -29.84 50.09
CA ASP A 157 -12.24 -28.77 49.76
C ASP A 157 -12.49 -28.72 48.26
N ALA A 158 -13.72 -28.36 47.89
CA ALA A 158 -13.99 -27.80 46.58
C ALA A 158 -14.98 -26.63 46.69
N PHE A 159 -14.74 -25.62 45.88
CA PHE A 159 -15.54 -24.40 45.81
C PHE A 159 -15.82 -24.08 44.34
N GLY A 160 -17.03 -24.40 43.90
CA GLY A 160 -17.54 -23.95 42.61
C GLY A 160 -18.13 -22.56 42.75
N PHE A 161 -17.82 -21.65 41.82
CA PHE A 161 -18.53 -20.38 41.69
C PHE A 161 -18.91 -20.05 40.24
N ILE A 162 -20.04 -19.36 40.10
CA ILE A 162 -20.44 -18.63 38.91
C ILE A 162 -20.51 -17.17 39.32
N SER A 163 -19.74 -16.30 38.69
CA SER A 163 -19.80 -14.85 38.91
C SER A 163 -20.29 -14.11 37.65
N LEU A 164 -21.01 -13.03 37.90
CA LEU A 164 -21.54 -12.09 36.94
C LEU A 164 -21.15 -10.69 37.41
N ARG A 165 -20.36 -9.95 36.63
CA ARG A 165 -20.06 -8.54 36.86
C ARG A 165 -20.51 -7.73 35.65
N GLN A 166 -21.52 -6.88 35.82
CA GLN A 166 -22.05 -6.02 34.78
C GLN A 166 -21.75 -4.55 35.12
N PRO A 167 -20.84 -3.86 34.40
CA PRO A 167 -20.73 -2.41 34.50
C PRO A 167 -22.02 -1.74 34.01
N LEU A 168 -22.52 -0.77 34.76
CA LEU A 168 -23.76 -0.03 34.47
C LEU A 168 -23.51 1.39 33.94
N LEU A 169 -22.31 1.95 34.19
CA LEU A 169 -21.90 3.30 33.74
C LEU A 169 -20.55 3.21 33.01
N SER A 170 -19.45 3.58 33.67
CA SER A 170 -18.09 3.37 33.14
C SER A 170 -17.85 1.88 32.88
N GLY A 171 -17.46 1.53 31.65
CA GLY A 171 -17.31 0.16 31.18
C GLY A 171 -18.53 -0.44 30.47
N PHE A 172 -19.67 0.28 30.36
CA PHE A 172 -20.84 -0.21 29.64
C PHE A 172 -20.74 0.02 28.11
N THR A 173 -21.34 -0.91 27.34
CA THR A 173 -21.59 -0.86 25.89
C THR A 173 -20.51 -0.16 25.03
N SER A 174 -20.69 1.11 24.65
CA SER A 174 -19.77 1.86 23.79
C SER A 174 -18.33 1.91 24.33
N SER A 175 -18.16 1.88 25.65
CA SER A 175 -16.84 1.85 26.30
C SER A 175 -16.23 0.46 26.45
N ALA A 176 -17.04 -0.62 26.34
CA ALA A 176 -16.58 -2.00 26.31
C ALA A 176 -16.17 -2.45 24.90
N ARG A 177 -16.91 -2.04 23.87
CA ARG A 177 -16.60 -2.35 22.46
C ARG A 177 -15.71 -1.32 21.79
N ARG A 178 -15.22 -0.28 22.50
CA ARG A 178 -14.51 0.87 21.91
C ARG A 178 -13.32 0.46 21.02
N ASP A 179 -12.46 -0.43 21.51
CA ASP A 179 -11.21 -0.78 20.82
C ASP A 179 -11.49 -1.69 19.61
N LEU A 180 -12.54 -2.52 19.67
CA LEU A 180 -13.07 -3.29 18.54
C LEU A 180 -13.74 -2.40 17.49
N ASN A 181 -14.62 -1.48 17.89
CA ASN A 181 -15.25 -0.51 16.98
C ASN A 181 -14.19 0.36 16.28
N GLN A 182 -13.15 0.78 17.02
CA GLN A 182 -12.02 1.52 16.46
C GLN A 182 -11.25 0.64 15.44
N ALA A 183 -10.99 -0.64 15.76
CA ALA A 183 -10.29 -1.54 14.84
C ALA A 183 -11.10 -1.83 13.56
N GLU A 184 -12.43 -1.91 13.63
CA GLU A 184 -13.30 -2.05 12.45
C GLU A 184 -13.17 -0.83 11.52
N LEU A 185 -13.18 0.39 12.07
CA LEU A 185 -13.00 1.63 11.31
C LEU A 185 -11.57 1.83 10.78
N ILE A 186 -10.55 1.38 11.52
CA ILE A 186 -9.16 1.37 11.06
C ILE A 186 -8.97 0.40 9.89
N VAL A 187 -9.64 -0.76 9.88
CA VAL A 187 -9.61 -1.68 8.72
C VAL A 187 -10.22 -1.04 7.47
N GLU A 188 -11.33 -0.31 7.61
CA GLU A 188 -11.92 0.47 6.49
C GLU A 188 -10.95 1.55 5.98
N SER A 189 -10.31 2.30 6.90
CA SER A 189 -9.29 3.30 6.58
C SER A 189 -8.06 2.71 5.87
N SER A 190 -7.49 1.62 6.40
CA SER A 190 -6.33 0.96 5.80
C SER A 190 -6.65 0.34 4.43
N LYS A 191 -7.88 -0.13 4.20
CA LYS A 191 -8.30 -0.61 2.87
C LYS A 191 -8.29 0.53 1.85
N ALA A 192 -8.92 1.67 2.17
CA ALA A 192 -8.96 2.82 1.28
C ALA A 192 -7.54 3.38 1.00
N GLN A 193 -6.65 3.36 1.99
CA GLN A 193 -5.22 3.69 1.80
C GLN A 193 -4.50 2.72 0.85
N TYR A 194 -4.74 1.41 0.96
CA TYR A 194 -4.21 0.41 0.04
C TYR A 194 -4.74 0.59 -1.39
N ASP A 195 -6.06 0.74 -1.54
CA ASP A 195 -6.71 0.95 -2.84
C ASP A 195 -6.19 2.25 -3.50
N GLN A 196 -5.87 3.29 -2.72
CA GLN A 196 -5.24 4.51 -3.23
C GLN A 196 -3.76 4.31 -3.63
N GLU A 197 -2.97 3.54 -2.88
CA GLU A 197 -1.58 3.25 -3.27
C GLU A 197 -1.51 2.47 -4.59
N VAL A 198 -2.50 1.62 -4.89
CA VAL A 198 -2.66 1.00 -6.22
C VAL A 198 -2.87 2.05 -7.32
N LEU A 199 -3.75 3.04 -7.10
CA LEU A 199 -3.96 4.14 -8.06
C LEU A 199 -2.73 5.04 -8.22
N ARG A 200 -2.07 5.39 -7.11
CA ARG A 200 -0.82 6.17 -7.10
C ARG A 200 0.30 5.43 -7.84
N ALA A 201 0.43 4.11 -7.66
CA ALA A 201 1.41 3.29 -8.37
C ALA A 201 1.16 3.30 -9.89
N ASN A 202 -0.10 3.09 -10.32
CA ASN A 202 -0.49 3.13 -11.74
C ASN A 202 -0.22 4.48 -12.40
N SER A 203 -0.61 5.58 -11.76
CA SER A 203 -0.30 6.94 -12.20
C SER A 203 1.21 7.18 -12.31
N LYS A 204 1.99 6.73 -11.32
CA LYS A 204 3.44 6.93 -11.29
C LYS A 204 4.19 6.16 -12.37
N ILE A 205 3.79 4.92 -12.70
CA ILE A 205 4.39 4.18 -13.81
C ILE A 205 3.95 4.76 -15.16
N GLU A 206 2.70 5.18 -15.33
CA GLU A 206 2.22 5.84 -16.55
C GLU A 206 3.00 7.15 -16.82
N GLN A 207 3.17 7.99 -15.80
CA GLN A 207 3.98 9.20 -15.91
C GLN A 207 5.46 8.92 -16.24
N ALA A 208 6.04 7.82 -15.73
CA ALA A 208 7.41 7.43 -16.03
C ALA A 208 7.55 6.86 -17.46
N TYR A 209 6.58 6.06 -17.91
CA TYR A 209 6.51 5.53 -19.27
C TYR A 209 6.44 6.66 -20.31
N TRP A 210 5.59 7.67 -20.08
CA TRP A 210 5.52 8.82 -20.98
C TRP A 210 6.75 9.74 -20.91
N ASN A 211 7.50 9.78 -19.79
CA ASN A 211 8.81 10.41 -19.77
C ASN A 211 9.84 9.66 -20.64
N LEU A 212 9.83 8.32 -20.63
CA LEU A 212 10.71 7.48 -21.44
C LEU A 212 10.44 7.69 -22.95
N TYR A 213 9.17 7.66 -23.35
CA TYR A 213 8.69 8.01 -24.70
C TYR A 213 9.23 9.38 -25.19
N MET A 214 9.34 10.36 -24.28
CA MET A 214 9.94 11.66 -24.57
C MET A 214 11.47 11.63 -24.61
N ALA A 215 12.14 10.86 -23.75
CA ALA A 215 13.60 10.72 -23.77
C ALA A 215 14.08 10.11 -25.10
N GLU A 216 13.37 9.09 -25.61
CA GLU A 216 13.61 8.48 -26.93
C GLU A 216 13.54 9.51 -28.06
N ARG A 217 12.52 10.38 -28.05
CA ARG A 217 12.34 11.43 -29.07
C ARG A 217 13.36 12.55 -28.95
N ASN A 218 13.73 12.94 -27.74
CA ASN A 218 14.83 13.88 -27.50
C ASN A 218 16.17 13.33 -28.02
N TYR A 219 16.46 12.05 -27.77
CA TYR A 219 17.64 11.36 -28.31
C TYR A 219 17.60 11.30 -29.85
N ALA A 220 16.48 10.88 -30.43
CA ALA A 220 16.35 10.71 -31.88
C ALA A 220 16.55 12.03 -32.65
N VAL A 221 15.99 13.14 -32.16
CA VAL A 221 16.20 14.47 -32.74
C VAL A 221 17.64 14.94 -32.55
N GLN A 222 18.24 14.77 -31.37
CA GLN A 222 19.63 15.16 -31.13
C GLN A 222 20.63 14.34 -31.97
N LYS A 223 20.35 13.06 -32.22
CA LYS A 223 21.14 12.19 -33.10
C LYS A 223 21.06 12.67 -34.56
N LEU A 224 19.85 13.00 -35.03
CA LEU A 224 19.65 13.58 -36.37
C LEU A 224 20.39 14.92 -36.52
N THR A 225 20.42 15.77 -35.49
CA THR A 225 21.20 17.02 -35.46
C THR A 225 22.73 16.76 -35.44
N LEU A 226 23.21 15.71 -34.78
CA LEU A 226 24.63 15.32 -34.85
C LEU A 226 25.02 14.83 -36.26
N GLU A 227 24.19 14.01 -36.90
CA GLU A 227 24.40 13.53 -38.27
C GLU A 227 24.46 14.71 -39.27
N ARG A 228 23.62 15.73 -39.09
CA ARG A 228 23.71 17.01 -39.81
C ARG A 228 25.02 17.75 -39.53
N ALA A 229 25.42 17.87 -38.26
CA ALA A 229 26.67 18.54 -37.88
C ALA A 229 27.91 17.86 -38.48
N GLU A 230 27.92 16.53 -38.58
CA GLU A 230 28.97 15.77 -39.24
C GLU A 230 28.99 16.03 -40.76
N ALA A 231 27.82 16.05 -41.40
CA ALA A 231 27.71 16.39 -42.82
C ALA A 231 28.24 17.82 -43.11
N VAL A 232 27.93 18.79 -42.25
CA VAL A 232 28.46 20.17 -42.35
C VAL A 232 29.99 20.21 -42.20
N LEU A 233 30.53 19.52 -41.20
CA LEU A 233 31.99 19.40 -40.99
C LEU A 233 32.68 18.75 -42.21
N LYS A 234 32.10 17.69 -42.75
CA LYS A 234 32.60 16.96 -43.94
C LYS A 234 32.60 17.85 -45.18
N VAL A 235 31.55 18.65 -45.39
CA VAL A 235 31.48 19.65 -46.48
C VAL A 235 32.50 20.76 -46.29
N ALA A 236 32.70 21.27 -45.07
CA ALA A 236 33.71 22.30 -44.79
C ALA A 236 35.14 21.78 -45.10
N GLN A 237 35.49 20.59 -44.64
CA GLN A 237 36.78 19.94 -44.93
C GLN A 237 37.01 19.69 -46.42
N LEU A 238 35.95 19.34 -47.17
CA LEU A 238 36.05 19.17 -48.62
C LEU A 238 36.27 20.51 -49.34
N ARG A 239 35.61 21.59 -48.89
CA ARG A 239 35.80 22.94 -49.43
C ARG A 239 37.19 23.52 -49.13
N GLU A 240 37.75 23.22 -47.95
CA GLU A 240 39.12 23.62 -47.58
C GLU A 240 40.16 22.97 -48.51
N LYS A 241 40.02 21.67 -48.79
CA LYS A 241 40.91 20.93 -49.71
C LYS A 241 40.93 21.45 -51.15
N VAL A 242 39.91 22.21 -51.57
CA VAL A 242 39.85 22.88 -52.88
C VAL A 242 39.99 24.41 -52.78
N GLY A 243 40.45 24.94 -51.64
CA GLY A 243 40.74 26.36 -51.44
C GLY A 243 39.53 27.29 -51.37
N LEU A 244 38.30 26.76 -51.28
CA LEU A 244 37.07 27.55 -51.28
C LEU A 244 36.70 28.13 -49.90
N VAL A 245 37.28 27.61 -48.82
CA VAL A 245 37.11 28.14 -47.44
C VAL A 245 38.43 28.07 -46.68
N GLY A 246 38.65 29.02 -45.75
CA GLY A 246 39.83 29.03 -44.88
C GLY A 246 39.66 28.14 -43.62
N PRO A 247 40.77 27.75 -42.96
CA PRO A 247 40.74 26.78 -41.84
C PRO A 247 39.84 27.16 -40.66
N ASN A 248 39.60 28.46 -40.45
CA ASN A 248 38.66 28.94 -39.43
C ASN A 248 37.23 28.38 -39.61
N GLN A 249 36.76 28.20 -40.85
CA GLN A 249 35.43 27.61 -41.09
C GLN A 249 35.39 26.12 -40.73
N VAL A 250 36.48 25.38 -40.96
CA VAL A 250 36.61 23.97 -40.56
C VAL A 250 36.72 23.84 -39.03
N ALA A 251 37.45 24.75 -38.38
CA ALA A 251 37.50 24.83 -36.91
C ALA A 251 36.11 25.08 -36.31
N ASN A 252 35.36 26.06 -36.82
CA ASN A 252 34.01 26.37 -36.34
C ASN A 252 33.03 25.21 -36.56
N ALA A 253 33.05 24.56 -37.73
CA ALA A 253 32.24 23.38 -37.99
C ALA A 253 32.61 22.19 -37.07
N ARG A 254 33.90 22.05 -36.72
CA ARG A 254 34.39 21.01 -35.79
C ARG A 254 33.95 21.29 -34.35
N THR A 255 33.95 22.56 -33.93
CA THR A 255 33.40 22.98 -32.63
C THR A 255 31.91 22.67 -32.54
N PHE A 256 31.13 23.00 -33.59
CA PHE A 256 29.71 22.69 -33.63
C PHE A 256 29.43 21.18 -33.57
N TRP A 257 30.13 20.37 -34.37
CA TRP A 257 30.01 18.90 -34.29
C TRP A 257 30.39 18.35 -32.91
N ALA A 258 31.45 18.87 -32.28
CA ALA A 258 31.84 18.46 -30.93
C ALA A 258 30.77 18.83 -29.88
N GLN A 259 30.13 19.99 -30.00
CA GLN A 259 29.01 20.41 -29.14
C GLN A 259 27.79 19.48 -29.34
N GLN A 260 27.38 19.19 -30.58
CA GLN A 260 26.27 18.27 -30.83
C GLN A 260 26.58 16.83 -30.39
N LYS A 261 27.86 16.43 -30.38
CA LYS A 261 28.27 15.12 -29.88
C LYS A 261 28.20 15.02 -28.35
N LEU A 262 28.56 16.09 -27.63
CA LEU A 262 28.36 16.16 -26.18
C LEU A 262 26.87 16.13 -25.85
N LEU A 263 26.05 16.97 -26.50
CA LEU A 263 24.61 16.99 -26.29
C LEU A 263 23.93 15.64 -26.58
N LEU A 264 24.44 14.85 -27.55
CA LEU A 264 23.92 13.49 -27.76
C LEU A 264 24.25 12.54 -26.60
N ILE A 265 25.43 12.65 -25.99
CA ILE A 265 25.78 11.88 -24.78
C ILE A 265 24.85 12.31 -23.62
N ASP A 266 24.65 13.62 -23.44
CA ASP A 266 23.71 14.18 -22.44
C ASP A 266 22.24 13.77 -22.68
N ARG A 267 21.87 13.34 -23.90
CA ARG A 267 20.54 12.77 -24.21
C ARG A 267 20.50 11.25 -24.01
N ASP A 268 21.60 10.55 -24.27
CA ASP A 268 21.67 9.10 -24.08
C ASP A 268 21.67 8.74 -22.59
N GLU A 269 22.44 9.45 -21.77
CA GLU A 269 22.43 9.32 -20.30
C GLU A 269 21.05 9.64 -19.71
N GLN A 270 20.34 10.63 -20.28
CA GLN A 270 18.97 10.99 -19.88
C GLN A 270 17.95 9.91 -20.29
N LEU A 271 18.19 9.19 -21.39
CA LEU A 271 17.39 8.04 -21.84
C LEU A 271 17.62 6.82 -20.94
N ASP A 272 18.88 6.51 -20.60
CA ASP A 272 19.22 5.49 -19.60
C ASP A 272 18.55 5.78 -18.26
N ALA A 273 18.62 7.03 -17.77
CA ALA A 273 18.01 7.42 -16.51
C ALA A 273 16.47 7.27 -16.48
N GLN A 274 15.76 7.45 -17.60
CA GLN A 274 14.31 7.17 -17.67
C GLN A 274 14.01 5.68 -17.82
N SER A 275 14.86 4.93 -18.54
CA SER A 275 14.78 3.47 -18.60
C SER A 275 14.96 2.84 -17.21
N ASP A 276 15.95 3.28 -16.44
CA ASP A 276 16.19 2.83 -15.06
C ASP A 276 15.05 3.24 -14.11
N GLN A 277 14.44 4.41 -14.30
CA GLN A 277 13.25 4.80 -13.53
C GLN A 277 12.06 3.85 -13.80
N VAL A 278 11.85 3.42 -15.05
CA VAL A 278 10.85 2.39 -15.39
C VAL A 278 11.25 1.02 -14.84
N ALA A 279 12.55 0.66 -14.87
CA ALA A 279 13.06 -0.59 -14.30
C ALA A 279 12.82 -0.69 -12.78
N VAL A 280 13.04 0.40 -12.05
CA VAL A 280 12.80 0.50 -10.60
C VAL A 280 11.31 0.38 -10.28
N LEU A 281 10.43 1.02 -11.07
CA LEU A 281 8.98 0.99 -10.82
C LEU A 281 8.33 -0.34 -11.22
N THR A 282 8.80 -1.00 -12.28
CA THR A 282 8.33 -2.34 -12.70
C THR A 282 8.98 -3.49 -11.94
N GLY A 283 10.04 -3.23 -11.16
CA GLY A 283 10.84 -4.25 -10.48
C GLY A 283 11.60 -5.20 -11.42
N ARG A 284 11.70 -4.86 -12.71
CA ARG A 284 12.31 -5.70 -13.76
C ARG A 284 13.41 -4.93 -14.49
N ARG A 285 14.48 -5.62 -14.90
CA ARG A 285 15.51 -5.07 -15.79
C ARG A 285 15.18 -5.39 -17.25
N PRO A 286 15.75 -4.65 -18.22
CA PRO A 286 15.77 -5.04 -19.63
C PRO A 286 16.27 -6.47 -19.84
N GLU A 287 15.90 -7.07 -20.99
CA GLU A 287 16.30 -8.44 -21.32
C GLU A 287 17.81 -8.60 -21.51
N LYS A 288 18.33 -9.81 -21.31
CA LYS A 288 19.78 -10.10 -21.32
C LYS A 288 20.41 -9.78 -22.68
N GLY A 289 21.11 -8.65 -22.74
CA GLY A 289 21.76 -8.14 -23.95
C GLY A 289 21.39 -6.68 -24.22
N ASN A 290 20.19 -6.27 -23.81
CA ASN A 290 19.71 -4.91 -23.91
C ASN A 290 20.13 -4.09 -22.68
N SER A 291 20.51 -2.83 -22.87
CA SER A 291 20.75 -1.87 -21.79
C SER A 291 19.50 -1.09 -21.39
N LYS A 292 18.57 -0.85 -22.32
CA LYS A 292 17.43 0.08 -22.14
C LYS A 292 16.07 -0.61 -22.39
N PHE A 293 15.01 -0.05 -21.80
CA PHE A 293 13.63 -0.26 -22.24
C PHE A 293 13.26 0.73 -23.36
N LEU A 294 12.30 0.36 -24.21
CA LEU A 294 11.77 1.19 -25.30
C LEU A 294 10.23 1.14 -25.31
N THR A 295 9.60 2.29 -25.53
CA THR A 295 8.13 2.43 -25.61
C THR A 295 7.58 1.93 -26.94
N VAL A 296 6.39 1.32 -26.90
CA VAL A 296 5.68 0.79 -28.07
C VAL A 296 4.42 1.59 -28.40
N ASP A 297 3.68 2.01 -27.37
CA ASP A 297 2.39 2.68 -27.52
C ASP A 297 2.54 4.19 -27.80
N GLU A 298 1.63 4.74 -28.61
CA GLU A 298 1.50 6.19 -28.83
C GLU A 298 0.53 6.84 -27.81
N PRO A 299 0.75 8.10 -27.37
CA PRO A 299 -0.08 8.72 -26.36
C PRO A 299 -1.40 9.24 -26.95
N PRO A 300 -2.53 9.14 -26.23
CA PRO A 300 -3.82 9.64 -26.70
C PRO A 300 -3.78 11.16 -26.91
N SER A 301 -4.41 11.64 -28.00
CA SER A 301 -4.34 13.04 -28.46
C SER A 301 -5.62 13.84 -28.28
N ASN A 302 -6.61 13.31 -27.55
CA ASN A 302 -7.88 13.97 -27.28
C ASN A 302 -8.30 13.76 -25.81
N PHE A 303 -8.41 14.85 -25.06
CA PHE A 303 -8.74 14.84 -23.63
C PHE A 303 -10.01 15.65 -23.36
N PRO A 304 -11.10 15.03 -22.84
CA PRO A 304 -12.33 15.74 -22.53
C PRO A 304 -12.11 16.74 -21.39
N ILE A 305 -12.61 17.96 -21.56
CA ILE A 305 -12.60 18.99 -20.52
C ILE A 305 -13.92 18.87 -19.74
N VAL A 306 -13.85 18.22 -18.58
CA VAL A 306 -14.93 18.16 -17.58
C VAL A 306 -14.91 19.46 -16.75
N PRO A 307 -16.05 20.03 -16.33
CA PRO A 307 -16.07 21.23 -15.48
C PRO A 307 -15.21 21.10 -14.21
N LEU A 308 -14.50 22.17 -13.85
CA LEU A 308 -13.59 22.17 -12.70
C LEU A 308 -14.32 21.89 -11.38
N GLU A 309 -15.47 22.53 -11.17
CA GLU A 309 -16.28 22.38 -9.97
C GLU A 309 -16.81 20.94 -9.81
N GLU A 310 -17.15 20.27 -10.91
CA GLU A 310 -17.55 18.86 -10.96
C GLU A 310 -16.38 17.94 -10.59
N LEU A 311 -15.17 18.19 -11.11
CA LEU A 311 -13.97 17.44 -10.76
C LEU A 311 -13.57 17.62 -9.28
N ILE A 312 -13.78 18.82 -8.71
CA ILE A 312 -13.56 19.10 -7.28
C ILE A 312 -14.59 18.36 -6.43
N GLU A 313 -15.88 18.43 -6.77
CA GLU A 313 -16.95 17.73 -6.04
C GLU A 313 -16.76 16.21 -6.07
N GLN A 314 -16.47 15.64 -7.25
CA GLN A 314 -16.18 14.21 -7.37
C GLN A 314 -14.94 13.83 -6.55
N THR A 315 -13.86 14.62 -6.59
CA THR A 315 -12.68 14.36 -5.75
C THR A 315 -13.02 14.39 -4.26
N LEU A 316 -13.76 15.38 -3.77
CA LEU A 316 -14.10 15.50 -2.34
C LEU A 316 -15.13 14.44 -1.87
N ASN A 317 -15.86 13.80 -2.77
CA ASN A 317 -16.83 12.75 -2.44
C ASN A 317 -16.30 11.32 -2.66
N SER A 318 -15.50 11.07 -3.70
CA SER A 318 -15.06 9.72 -4.11
C SER A 318 -13.62 9.37 -3.73
N ASN A 319 -12.76 10.36 -3.44
CA ASN A 319 -11.34 10.11 -3.23
C ASN A 319 -11.07 9.23 -1.99
N LEU A 320 -10.27 8.19 -2.17
CA LEU A 320 -9.99 7.18 -1.15
C LEU A 320 -9.19 7.72 0.04
N GLU A 321 -8.39 8.79 -0.13
CA GLU A 321 -7.67 9.46 0.97
C GLU A 321 -8.65 10.24 1.87
N ILE A 322 -9.66 10.87 1.27
CA ILE A 322 -10.75 11.54 1.98
C ILE A 322 -11.58 10.51 2.76
N GLN A 323 -11.93 9.38 2.16
CA GLN A 323 -12.64 8.28 2.85
C GLN A 323 -11.82 7.72 4.02
N ALA A 324 -10.52 7.48 3.83
CA ALA A 324 -9.62 7.06 4.92
C ALA A 324 -9.56 8.11 6.04
N ALA A 325 -9.45 9.40 5.70
CA ALA A 325 -9.43 10.49 6.69
C ALA A 325 -10.75 10.58 7.49
N GLN A 326 -11.91 10.42 6.84
CA GLN A 326 -13.21 10.32 7.51
C GLN A 326 -13.25 9.14 8.49
N LYS A 327 -12.77 7.96 8.07
CA LYS A 327 -12.73 6.76 8.92
C LYS A 327 -11.78 6.88 10.11
N ASN A 328 -10.67 7.60 9.96
CA ASN A 328 -9.79 7.95 11.08
C ASN A 328 -10.46 8.93 12.06
N ILE A 329 -11.30 9.86 11.59
CA ILE A 329 -12.11 10.74 12.45
C ILE A 329 -13.20 9.95 13.19
N GLU A 330 -13.91 9.05 12.50
CA GLU A 330 -14.89 8.14 13.12
C GLU A 330 -14.22 7.30 14.23
N ALA A 331 -13.07 6.70 13.94
CA ALA A 331 -12.28 5.93 14.90
C ALA A 331 -11.83 6.76 16.12
N ALA A 332 -11.45 8.03 15.92
CA ALA A 332 -11.11 8.94 17.01
C ALA A 332 -12.35 9.35 17.85
N ASN A 333 -13.51 9.56 17.21
CA ASN A 333 -14.75 9.87 17.91
C ASN A 333 -15.23 8.71 18.80
N VAL A 334 -15.10 7.45 18.33
CA VAL A 334 -15.40 6.25 19.14
C VAL A 334 -14.63 6.23 20.46
N LEU A 335 -13.37 6.68 20.46
CA LEU A 335 -12.58 6.81 21.69
C LEU A 335 -13.05 7.98 22.57
N VAL A 336 -13.47 9.11 22.01
CA VAL A 336 -14.06 10.25 22.76
C VAL A 336 -15.36 9.87 23.45
N ASP A 337 -16.24 9.14 22.76
CA ASP A 337 -17.49 8.64 23.32
C ASP A 337 -17.21 7.67 24.46
N ALA A 338 -16.31 6.71 24.24
CA ALA A 338 -15.89 5.76 25.27
C ALA A 338 -15.23 6.44 26.47
N ALA A 339 -14.40 7.46 26.26
CA ALA A 339 -13.78 8.25 27.32
C ALA A 339 -14.80 9.08 28.11
N THR A 340 -15.85 9.59 27.45
CA THR A 340 -16.96 10.28 28.12
C THR A 340 -17.71 9.35 29.07
N TRP A 341 -17.94 8.09 28.70
CA TRP A 341 -18.46 7.06 29.62
C TRP A 341 -17.45 6.67 30.70
N GLN A 342 -16.15 6.58 30.37
CA GLN A 342 -15.09 6.22 31.32
C GLN A 342 -14.76 7.33 32.33
N ALA A 343 -15.19 8.58 32.09
CA ALA A 343 -15.12 9.69 33.03
C ALA A 343 -16.22 9.67 34.11
N LEU A 344 -17.27 8.85 33.93
CA LEU A 344 -18.29 8.61 34.95
C LEU A 344 -17.75 7.69 36.06
N PRO A 345 -18.38 7.66 37.24
CA PRO A 345 -18.05 6.69 38.28
C PRO A 345 -18.26 5.25 37.77
N GLN A 346 -17.42 4.32 38.22
CA GLN A 346 -17.66 2.90 37.95
C GLN A 346 -18.74 2.41 38.92
N VAL A 347 -19.78 1.81 38.36
CA VAL A 347 -20.91 1.22 39.10
C VAL A 347 -21.13 -0.15 38.49
N ASP A 348 -20.73 -1.20 39.20
CA ASP A 348 -20.83 -2.59 38.75
C ASP A 348 -21.94 -3.29 39.53
N PHE A 349 -22.91 -3.87 38.83
CA PHE A 349 -23.76 -4.89 39.41
C PHE A 349 -22.97 -6.20 39.52
N VAL A 350 -22.91 -6.78 40.71
CA VAL A 350 -22.19 -8.03 40.99
C VAL A 350 -23.16 -9.09 41.51
N GLY A 351 -23.17 -10.25 40.85
CA GLY A 351 -23.93 -11.42 41.24
C GLY A 351 -23.03 -12.66 41.33
N GLY A 352 -23.30 -13.50 42.32
CA GLY A 352 -22.56 -14.74 42.55
C GLY A 352 -23.48 -15.90 42.92
N LEU A 353 -23.24 -17.08 42.34
CA LEU A 353 -23.72 -18.36 42.85
C LEU A 353 -22.50 -19.17 43.27
N THR A 354 -22.54 -19.76 44.47
CA THR A 354 -21.45 -20.58 45.00
C THR A 354 -21.98 -21.95 45.39
N SER A 355 -21.11 -22.96 45.39
CA SER A 355 -21.34 -24.18 46.16
C SER A 355 -20.01 -24.71 46.69
N SER A 356 -19.97 -24.96 47.99
CA SER A 356 -18.87 -25.71 48.60
C SER A 356 -19.14 -27.21 48.58
N GLY A 357 -18.07 -27.96 48.81
CA GLY A 357 -18.08 -29.34 49.25
C GLY A 357 -16.88 -29.56 50.16
N LEU A 358 -17.05 -30.37 51.20
CA LEU A 358 -16.01 -30.75 52.15
C LEU A 358 -15.98 -32.26 52.33
N GLY A 359 -14.77 -32.82 52.43
CA GLY A 359 -14.55 -34.24 52.64
C GLY A 359 -13.11 -34.52 53.06
N GLY A 360 -12.77 -35.80 53.19
CA GLY A 360 -11.48 -36.21 53.73
C GLY A 360 -11.53 -37.53 54.46
N THR A 361 -10.38 -37.96 54.94
CA THR A 361 -10.24 -39.11 55.83
C THR A 361 -10.43 -38.65 57.28
N SER A 362 -11.57 -38.99 57.87
CA SER A 362 -11.94 -38.65 59.25
C SER A 362 -11.02 -39.36 60.25
N GLN A 363 -10.27 -38.58 61.04
CA GLN A 363 -9.34 -39.04 62.07
C GLN A 363 -9.92 -38.83 63.48
N ASN A 364 -9.36 -39.53 64.47
CA ASN A 364 -9.71 -39.37 65.88
C ASN A 364 -8.80 -38.29 66.50
N VAL A 365 -9.37 -37.18 66.95
CA VAL A 365 -8.68 -36.14 67.71
C VAL A 365 -8.90 -36.41 69.19
N ILE A 366 -7.82 -36.49 69.97
CA ILE A 366 -7.88 -36.73 71.43
C ILE A 366 -7.71 -35.40 72.15
N PHE A 367 -8.67 -35.03 73.01
CA PHE A 367 -8.60 -33.80 73.80
C PHE A 367 -9.22 -34.02 75.19
N GLY A 368 -8.50 -33.64 76.25
CA GLY A 368 -8.97 -33.79 77.64
C GLY A 368 -9.15 -35.23 78.16
N GLY A 369 -8.95 -36.23 77.31
CA GLY A 369 -9.27 -37.65 77.58
C GLY A 369 -10.36 -38.20 76.65
N ASP A 370 -11.19 -37.32 76.06
CA ASP A 370 -12.22 -37.69 75.11
C ASP A 370 -11.64 -37.92 73.70
N THR A 371 -12.32 -38.78 72.94
CA THR A 371 -12.03 -39.04 71.52
C THR A 371 -13.11 -38.41 70.65
N LEU A 372 -12.76 -37.34 69.96
CA LEU A 372 -13.64 -36.60 69.07
C LEU A 372 -13.36 -37.01 67.61
N ARG A 373 -14.42 -37.18 66.81
CA ARG A 373 -14.30 -37.60 65.40
C ARG A 373 -15.32 -36.87 64.54
N SER A 374 -14.90 -36.45 63.34
CA SER A 374 -15.83 -35.85 62.37
C SER A 374 -16.73 -36.92 61.73
N SER A 375 -18.03 -36.63 61.65
CA SER A 375 -19.01 -37.41 60.89
C SER A 375 -18.89 -37.19 59.38
N THR A 376 -18.29 -36.06 58.96
CA THR A 376 -17.93 -35.81 57.56
C THR A 376 -16.80 -36.74 57.15
N SER A 377 -16.97 -37.45 56.05
CA SER A 377 -15.91 -38.21 55.37
C SER A 377 -16.25 -38.36 53.89
N GLY A 378 -15.24 -38.55 53.04
CA GLY A 378 -15.45 -38.72 51.60
C GLY A 378 -14.18 -38.57 50.79
N SER A 379 -14.22 -39.07 49.56
CA SER A 379 -13.17 -38.87 48.55
C SER A 379 -13.32 -37.51 47.86
N ILE A 380 -12.30 -37.10 47.10
CA ILE A 380 -12.39 -35.93 46.21
C ILE A 380 -13.57 -36.03 45.21
N GLY A 381 -13.93 -37.24 44.76
CA GLY A 381 -15.09 -37.45 43.90
C GLY A 381 -16.41 -37.15 44.61
N ASP A 382 -16.52 -37.51 45.88
CA ASP A 382 -17.69 -37.17 46.70
C ASP A 382 -17.81 -35.66 46.89
N VAL A 383 -16.70 -34.99 47.22
CA VAL A 383 -16.59 -33.54 47.39
C VAL A 383 -16.99 -32.78 46.13
N LEU A 384 -16.46 -33.16 44.97
CA LEU A 384 -16.88 -32.62 43.67
C LEU A 384 -18.38 -32.88 43.41
N SER A 385 -18.90 -34.04 43.80
CA SER A 385 -20.34 -34.32 43.69
C SER A 385 -21.21 -33.45 44.60
N GLN A 386 -20.70 -32.96 45.74
CA GLN A 386 -21.41 -32.01 46.61
C GLN A 386 -21.55 -30.65 45.90
N VAL A 387 -20.48 -30.18 45.25
CA VAL A 387 -20.46 -28.94 44.46
C VAL A 387 -21.39 -29.03 43.25
N PHE A 388 -21.25 -30.07 42.41
CA PHE A 388 -22.09 -30.22 41.21
C PHE A 388 -23.57 -30.47 41.52
N LYS A 389 -23.89 -31.14 42.64
CA LYS A 389 -25.27 -31.30 43.13
C LYS A 389 -25.75 -30.11 43.97
N ARG A 390 -24.95 -29.04 44.10
CA ARG A 390 -25.25 -27.81 44.84
C ARG A 390 -25.72 -28.03 46.29
N LYS A 391 -25.18 -29.05 46.97
CA LYS A 391 -25.62 -29.46 48.32
C LYS A 391 -25.45 -28.36 49.36
N PHE A 392 -24.37 -27.59 49.26
CA PHE A 392 -24.03 -26.48 50.14
C PHE A 392 -23.90 -25.20 49.32
N SER A 393 -25.01 -24.78 48.71
CA SER A 393 -25.03 -23.62 47.82
C SER A 393 -25.22 -22.30 48.55
N GLY A 394 -24.42 -21.30 48.20
CA GLY A 394 -24.64 -19.89 48.54
C GLY A 394 -25.05 -19.08 47.31
N TRP A 395 -25.50 -17.85 47.56
CA TRP A 395 -25.69 -16.83 46.53
C TRP A 395 -25.39 -15.45 47.10
N SER A 396 -25.00 -14.51 46.25
CA SER A 396 -24.77 -13.11 46.61
C SER A 396 -25.21 -12.19 45.47
N VAL A 397 -25.69 -11.01 45.84
CA VAL A 397 -26.02 -9.91 44.92
C VAL A 397 -25.58 -8.62 45.59
N GLY A 398 -24.97 -7.70 44.84
CA GLY A 398 -24.54 -6.41 45.33
C GLY A 398 -24.32 -5.41 44.19
N VAL A 399 -24.01 -4.17 44.58
CA VAL A 399 -23.58 -3.11 43.66
C VAL A 399 -22.28 -2.53 44.21
N GLU A 400 -21.23 -2.56 43.41
CA GLU A 400 -19.91 -2.01 43.75
C GLU A 400 -19.77 -0.63 43.08
N ILE A 401 -19.47 0.41 43.87
CA ILE A 401 -19.34 1.79 43.39
C ILE A 401 -17.92 2.27 43.66
N SER A 402 -17.19 2.62 42.59
CA SER A 402 -15.84 3.19 42.67
C SER A 402 -15.84 4.60 42.07
N LEU A 403 -15.64 5.59 42.96
CA LEU A 403 -15.64 7.02 42.65
C LEU A 403 -14.25 7.61 42.93
N PRO A 404 -13.42 7.86 41.91
CA PRO A 404 -12.14 8.56 42.11
C PRO A 404 -12.41 10.04 42.41
N ILE A 405 -12.13 10.46 43.65
CA ILE A 405 -12.41 11.80 44.15
C ILE A 405 -11.76 12.86 43.24
N GLY A 406 -12.60 13.77 42.71
CA GLY A 406 -12.18 14.84 41.80
C GLY A 406 -12.09 14.47 40.31
N LEU A 407 -12.34 13.22 39.92
CA LEU A 407 -12.52 12.73 38.53
C LEU A 407 -11.39 13.01 37.50
N ARG A 408 -10.30 13.68 37.90
CA ARG A 408 -9.27 14.25 37.02
C ARG A 408 -8.68 13.29 35.97
N LYS A 409 -8.55 11.99 36.31
CA LYS A 409 -8.03 10.97 35.38
C LYS A 409 -8.97 10.75 34.18
N GLY A 410 -10.28 10.66 34.42
CA GLY A 410 -11.27 10.41 33.37
C GLY A 410 -11.49 11.65 32.51
N LEU A 411 -11.57 12.82 33.13
CA LEU A 411 -11.68 14.11 32.43
C LEU A 411 -10.44 14.39 31.57
N GLY A 412 -9.23 14.30 32.13
CA GLY A 412 -8.00 14.53 31.36
C GLY A 412 -7.75 13.52 30.23
N GLU A 413 -8.23 12.28 30.37
CA GLU A 413 -8.21 11.30 29.27
C GLU A 413 -9.20 11.65 28.17
N LYS A 414 -10.40 12.12 28.55
CA LYS A 414 -11.38 12.64 27.60
C LYS A 414 -10.83 13.86 26.85
N ASP A 415 -10.30 14.86 27.56
CA ASP A 415 -9.75 16.09 26.97
C ASP A 415 -8.62 15.77 25.97
N ARG A 416 -7.77 14.79 26.30
CA ARG A 416 -6.70 14.26 25.43
C ARG A 416 -7.24 13.65 24.14
N LEU A 417 -8.33 12.89 24.22
CA LEU A 417 -8.94 12.23 23.07
C LEU A 417 -9.79 13.20 22.23
N GLU A 418 -10.44 14.19 22.84
CA GLU A 418 -11.11 15.29 22.12
C GLU A 418 -10.08 16.10 21.32
N ALA A 419 -8.92 16.42 21.89
CA ALA A 419 -7.81 17.04 21.17
C ALA A 419 -7.30 16.17 20.00
N GLY A 420 -7.25 14.84 20.19
CA GLY A 420 -6.91 13.88 19.12
C GLY A 420 -7.93 13.88 17.97
N SER A 421 -9.22 13.88 18.29
CA SER A 421 -10.32 13.98 17.32
C SER A 421 -10.31 15.32 16.58
N LEU A 422 -10.02 16.43 17.28
CA LEU A 422 -9.86 17.75 16.66
C LEU A 422 -8.65 17.79 15.71
N ASN A 423 -7.53 17.17 16.07
CA ASN A 423 -6.36 17.05 15.19
C ASN A 423 -6.67 16.26 13.91
N ALA A 424 -7.37 15.12 14.03
CA ALA A 424 -7.82 14.34 12.87
C ALA A 424 -8.75 15.16 11.95
N LYS A 425 -9.65 15.96 12.54
CA LYS A 425 -10.53 16.89 11.80
C LYS A 425 -9.76 18.01 11.09
N GLN A 426 -8.68 18.54 11.67
CA GLN A 426 -7.83 19.51 10.96
C GLN A 426 -7.06 18.86 9.80
N GLY A 427 -6.51 17.66 10.00
CA GLY A 427 -5.82 16.90 8.93
C GLY A 427 -6.73 16.60 7.73
N TYR A 428 -8.01 16.31 7.97
CA TYR A 428 -9.02 16.18 6.90
C TYR A 428 -9.24 17.50 6.14
N ILE A 429 -9.33 18.64 6.84
CA ILE A 429 -9.52 19.96 6.22
C ILE A 429 -8.28 20.36 5.41
N GLU A 430 -7.08 20.05 5.90
CA GLU A 430 -5.81 20.24 5.18
C GLU A 430 -5.75 19.37 3.92
N LEU A 431 -6.00 18.06 4.04
CA LEU A 431 -6.05 17.12 2.92
C LEU A 431 -7.07 17.55 1.85
N SER A 432 -8.27 17.98 2.25
CA SER A 432 -9.31 18.48 1.34
C SER A 432 -8.81 19.67 0.51
N ARG A 433 -8.13 20.63 1.15
CA ARG A 433 -7.55 21.81 0.49
C ARG A 433 -6.37 21.44 -0.43
N LEU A 434 -5.55 20.48 -0.03
CA LEU A 434 -4.42 20.01 -0.84
C LEU A 434 -4.90 19.27 -2.09
N LEU A 435 -5.91 18.41 -1.97
CA LEU A 435 -6.54 17.73 -3.12
C LEU A 435 -7.24 18.74 -4.03
N GLU A 436 -7.98 19.71 -3.48
CA GLU A 436 -8.58 20.81 -4.26
C GLU A 436 -7.51 21.61 -5.03
N GLN A 437 -6.38 21.93 -4.39
CA GLN A 437 -5.25 22.60 -5.03
C GLN A 437 -4.62 21.74 -6.14
N GLN A 438 -4.47 20.43 -5.93
CA GLN A 438 -3.94 19.49 -6.93
C GLN A 438 -4.87 19.40 -8.14
N VAL A 439 -6.18 19.19 -7.94
CA VAL A 439 -7.19 19.18 -9.01
C VAL A 439 -7.18 20.51 -9.79
N ARG A 440 -7.19 21.66 -9.08
CA ARG A 440 -7.10 22.99 -9.71
C ARG A 440 -5.78 23.22 -10.48
N THR A 441 -4.71 22.52 -10.12
CA THR A 441 -3.41 22.63 -10.80
C THR A 441 -3.37 21.74 -12.04
N SER A 442 -3.72 20.46 -11.89
CA SER A 442 -3.74 19.48 -12.98
C SER A 442 -4.78 19.84 -14.06
N TYR A 443 -5.96 20.35 -13.66
CA TYR A 443 -6.96 20.89 -14.59
C TYR A 443 -6.42 22.05 -15.44
N ARG A 444 -5.65 22.98 -14.86
CA ARG A 444 -5.03 24.08 -15.62
C ARG A 444 -3.97 23.58 -16.59
N GLU A 445 -3.16 22.60 -16.17
CA GLU A 445 -2.16 22.00 -17.05
C GLU A 445 -2.79 21.17 -18.18
N LEU A 446 -3.93 20.51 -17.94
CA LEU A 446 -4.73 19.87 -18.99
C LEU A 446 -5.32 20.91 -19.96
N LEU A 447 -5.92 21.99 -19.44
CA LEU A 447 -6.54 23.05 -20.25
C LEU A 447 -5.49 23.74 -21.14
N HIS A 448 -4.41 24.25 -20.54
CA HIS A 448 -3.32 24.88 -21.29
C HIS A 448 -2.53 23.88 -22.13
N GLY A 449 -2.45 22.62 -21.72
CA GLY A 449 -1.89 21.54 -22.53
C GLY A 449 -2.70 21.31 -23.81
N ASN A 450 -4.04 21.29 -23.73
CA ASN A 450 -4.93 21.19 -24.89
C ASN A 450 -4.79 22.40 -25.84
N GLU A 451 -4.52 23.60 -25.32
CA GLU A 451 -4.18 24.78 -26.13
C GLU A 451 -2.80 24.64 -26.80
N ARG A 452 -1.78 24.21 -26.05
CA ARG A 452 -0.43 23.94 -26.58
C ARG A 452 -0.42 22.83 -27.63
N LEU A 453 -1.24 21.79 -27.47
CA LEU A 453 -1.35 20.66 -28.39
C LEU A 453 -1.88 21.12 -29.75
N LYS A 454 -2.92 21.97 -29.75
CA LYS A 454 -3.44 22.62 -30.98
C LYS A 454 -2.36 23.48 -31.65
N ALA A 455 -1.79 24.44 -30.92
CA ALA A 455 -0.78 25.34 -31.48
C ALA A 455 0.50 24.62 -31.95
N SER A 456 0.88 23.52 -31.30
CA SER A 456 2.02 22.70 -31.71
C SER A 456 1.71 21.84 -32.93
N ARG A 457 0.45 21.39 -33.09
CA ARG A 457 -0.01 20.69 -34.30
C ARG A 457 0.03 21.63 -35.51
N ASP A 458 -0.55 22.82 -35.38
CA ASP A 458 -0.51 23.85 -36.44
C ASP A 458 0.95 24.18 -36.82
N GLY A 459 1.87 24.18 -35.85
CA GLY A 459 3.30 24.34 -36.06
C GLY A 459 4.00 23.17 -36.76
N VAL A 460 3.57 21.92 -36.50
CA VAL A 460 4.05 20.73 -37.23
C VAL A 460 3.56 20.75 -38.66
N ASP A 461 2.26 20.97 -38.87
CA ASP A 461 1.62 21.01 -40.20
C ASP A 461 2.26 22.11 -41.07
N ALA A 462 2.50 23.31 -40.49
CA ALA A 462 3.20 24.41 -41.17
C ALA A 462 4.68 24.10 -41.48
N ALA A 463 5.39 23.41 -40.59
CA ALA A 463 6.78 23.02 -40.83
C ALA A 463 6.89 21.87 -41.87
N GLN A 464 5.90 20.98 -41.92
CA GLN A 464 5.80 19.95 -42.97
C GLN A 464 5.63 20.59 -44.35
N GLU A 465 4.77 21.60 -44.44
CA GLU A 465 4.55 22.36 -45.67
C GLU A 465 5.80 23.17 -46.08
N GLN A 466 6.53 23.77 -45.13
CA GLN A 466 7.82 24.42 -45.42
C GLN A 466 8.85 23.42 -46.00
N VAL A 467 8.96 22.21 -45.42
CA VAL A 467 9.79 21.14 -45.98
C VAL A 467 9.33 20.76 -47.39
N ARG A 468 8.02 20.60 -47.61
CA ARG A 468 7.45 20.21 -48.92
C ARG A 468 7.74 21.24 -50.00
N ILE A 469 7.57 22.53 -49.69
CA ILE A 469 7.96 23.65 -50.56
C ILE A 469 9.47 23.62 -50.81
N GLY A 470 10.28 23.48 -49.74
CA GLY A 470 11.73 23.45 -49.85
C GLY A 470 12.27 22.29 -50.71
N MET A 471 11.64 21.12 -50.68
CA MET A 471 11.96 20.02 -51.61
C MET A 471 11.72 20.39 -53.07
N ILE A 472 10.60 21.07 -53.36
CA ILE A 472 10.27 21.53 -54.72
C ILE A 472 11.26 22.61 -55.17
N GLU A 473 11.62 23.55 -54.30
CA GLU A 473 12.62 24.57 -54.62
C GLU A 473 14.03 23.99 -54.79
N PHE A 474 14.40 22.97 -54.01
CA PHE A 474 15.66 22.24 -54.17
C PHE A 474 15.72 21.47 -55.50
N GLN A 475 14.65 20.76 -55.88
CA GLN A 475 14.54 20.10 -57.19
C GLN A 475 14.68 21.10 -58.34
N ASN A 476 14.10 22.30 -58.19
CA ASN A 476 14.22 23.42 -59.13
C ASN A 476 15.56 24.20 -59.01
N ARG A 477 16.51 23.74 -58.18
CA ARG A 477 17.82 24.36 -57.92
C ARG A 477 17.76 25.80 -57.39
N ARG A 478 16.66 26.18 -56.74
CA ARG A 478 16.45 27.49 -56.11
C ARG A 478 16.84 27.50 -54.63
N LEU A 479 16.65 26.38 -53.94
CA LEU A 479 17.09 26.16 -52.56
C LEU A 479 18.40 25.36 -52.54
N SER A 480 19.29 25.61 -51.57
CA SER A 480 20.48 24.77 -51.38
C SER A 480 20.17 23.51 -50.57
N ALA A 481 21.01 22.48 -50.73
CA ALA A 481 20.92 21.26 -49.92
C ALA A 481 21.06 21.53 -48.40
N PHE A 482 21.81 22.57 -48.02
CA PHE A 482 21.98 22.95 -46.62
C PHE A 482 20.70 23.54 -46.02
N GLU A 483 19.99 24.40 -46.77
CA GLU A 483 18.72 24.96 -46.33
C GLU A 483 17.62 23.90 -46.28
N LEU A 484 17.56 22.97 -47.23
CA LEU A 484 16.64 21.83 -47.15
C LEU A 484 16.91 20.95 -45.91
N VAL A 485 18.19 20.69 -45.60
CA VAL A 485 18.59 19.98 -44.39
C VAL A 485 18.19 20.75 -43.13
N ARG A 486 18.29 22.08 -43.12
CA ARG A 486 17.82 22.92 -42.01
C ARG A 486 16.29 22.89 -41.85
N LEU A 487 15.52 23.01 -42.92
CA LEU A 487 14.05 22.91 -42.86
C LEU A 487 13.61 21.54 -42.28
N SER A 488 14.33 20.48 -42.63
CA SER A 488 14.12 19.14 -42.06
C SER A 488 14.46 19.05 -40.56
N GLU A 489 15.27 19.98 -40.02
CA GLU A 489 15.61 20.09 -38.60
C GLU A 489 14.56 20.90 -37.84
N ASP A 490 14.17 22.06 -38.37
CA ASP A 490 13.10 22.90 -37.83
C ASP A 490 11.78 22.11 -37.73
N PHE A 491 11.48 21.22 -38.68
CA PHE A 491 10.36 20.27 -38.63
C PHE A 491 10.51 19.17 -37.56
N ALA A 492 11.68 18.55 -37.42
CA ALA A 492 11.92 17.55 -36.37
C ALA A 492 11.79 18.17 -34.95
N VAL A 493 12.22 19.42 -34.79
CA VAL A 493 12.02 20.19 -33.55
C VAL A 493 10.54 20.54 -33.32
N ALA A 494 9.76 20.80 -34.37
CA ALA A 494 8.31 20.98 -34.26
C ALA A 494 7.62 19.68 -33.78
N GLN A 495 7.97 18.52 -34.35
CA GLN A 495 7.46 17.22 -33.91
C GLN A 495 7.81 16.89 -32.46
N LEU A 496 9.01 17.28 -32.00
CA LEU A 496 9.41 17.15 -30.60
C LEU A 496 8.58 18.03 -29.66
N ARG A 497 8.27 19.28 -30.07
CA ARG A 497 7.40 20.19 -29.30
C ARG A 497 5.96 19.68 -29.22
N TYR A 498 5.42 19.15 -30.31
CA TYR A 498 4.11 18.48 -30.31
C TYR A 498 4.10 17.27 -29.35
N SER A 499 5.15 16.46 -29.38
CA SER A 499 5.29 15.30 -28.48
C SER A 499 5.39 15.73 -26.99
N ASP A 500 6.11 16.81 -26.69
CA ASP A 500 6.22 17.38 -25.33
C ASP A 500 4.88 17.94 -24.83
N ALA A 501 4.13 18.66 -25.68
CA ALA A 501 2.79 19.14 -25.36
C ALA A 501 1.82 17.97 -25.11
N LEU A 502 1.89 16.93 -25.95
CA LEU A 502 1.10 15.71 -25.87
C LEU A 502 1.37 14.96 -24.55
N VAL A 503 2.64 14.68 -24.21
CA VAL A 503 2.96 13.99 -22.95
C VAL A 503 2.61 14.81 -21.72
N LYS A 504 2.67 16.16 -21.78
CA LYS A 504 2.17 17.01 -20.69
C LYS A 504 0.66 16.90 -20.49
N THR A 505 -0.13 16.88 -21.58
CA THR A 505 -1.59 16.61 -21.47
C THR A 505 -1.90 15.22 -20.92
N VAL A 506 -1.20 14.18 -21.39
CA VAL A 506 -1.45 12.80 -20.95
C VAL A 506 -1.16 12.65 -19.45
N LYS A 507 -0.06 13.24 -18.96
CA LYS A 507 0.31 13.19 -17.54
C LYS A 507 -0.67 13.94 -16.64
N ALA A 508 -1.20 15.10 -17.08
CA ALA A 508 -2.25 15.80 -16.36
C ALA A 508 -3.58 15.00 -16.34
N ALA A 509 -3.93 14.33 -17.44
CA ALA A 509 -5.09 13.45 -17.49
C ALA A 509 -4.95 12.22 -16.57
N ALA A 510 -3.75 11.61 -16.51
CA ALA A 510 -3.46 10.49 -15.61
C ALA A 510 -3.51 10.91 -14.13
N GLU A 511 -2.99 12.10 -13.79
CA GLU A 511 -3.09 12.67 -12.44
C GLU A 511 -4.55 12.99 -12.07
N LEU A 512 -5.35 13.56 -12.98
CA LEU A 512 -6.79 13.75 -12.75
C LEU A 512 -7.55 12.42 -12.58
N LYS A 513 -7.21 11.37 -13.35
CA LYS A 513 -7.77 10.01 -13.16
C LYS A 513 -7.42 9.45 -11.77
N GLN A 514 -6.21 9.68 -11.27
CA GLN A 514 -5.81 9.29 -9.92
C GLN A 514 -6.54 10.08 -8.83
N LEU A 515 -6.59 11.42 -8.95
CA LEU A 515 -7.20 12.31 -7.95
C LEU A 515 -8.71 12.07 -7.81
N THR A 516 -9.40 11.84 -8.93
CA THR A 516 -10.84 11.53 -8.98
C THR A 516 -11.17 10.04 -8.79
N SER A 517 -10.21 9.25 -8.30
CA SER A 517 -10.30 7.80 -8.07
C SER A 517 -10.93 6.99 -9.22
N GLY A 518 -10.59 7.36 -10.47
CA GLY A 518 -11.02 6.70 -11.69
C GLY A 518 -12.20 7.35 -12.43
N TYR A 519 -12.82 8.42 -11.89
CA TYR A 519 -13.96 9.08 -12.52
C TYR A 519 -13.60 9.84 -13.80
N TYR A 520 -12.43 10.50 -13.86
CA TYR A 520 -12.02 11.24 -15.06
C TYR A 520 -11.94 10.31 -16.29
N PRO A 521 -12.61 10.63 -17.43
CA PRO A 521 -12.78 9.65 -18.51
C PRO A 521 -11.48 9.25 -19.22
N SER A 522 -10.94 8.08 -18.87
CA SER A 522 -9.99 7.37 -19.75
C SER A 522 -10.76 6.69 -20.88
N ARG A 523 -10.43 7.04 -22.13
CA ARG A 523 -11.03 6.45 -23.34
C ARG A 523 -10.41 5.09 -23.68
N GLU A 524 -10.53 4.16 -22.75
CA GLU A 524 -10.36 2.73 -23.05
C GLU A 524 -11.56 2.28 -23.92
N LEU A 525 -11.28 1.63 -25.05
CA LEU A 525 -12.24 1.06 -26.02
C LEU A 525 -13.09 2.05 -26.84
N GLN A 526 -12.50 2.54 -27.94
CA GLN A 526 -13.14 2.50 -29.27
C GLN A 526 -12.14 1.99 -30.30
#